data_AF-A0A812W4Y8-F1
#
_entry.id   AF-A0A812W4Y8-F1
#
_cell.length_a   1.000
_cell.length_b   1.000
_cell.length_c   1.000
_cell.angle_alpha   90.00
_cell.angle_beta   90.00
_cell.angle_gamma   90.00
#
_symmetry.space_group_name_H-M   'P 1'
#
loop_
_entity.id
_entity.type
_entity.pdbx_description
1 polymer ?
#
loop_
_entity_poly.entity_id
_entity_poly.type
_entity_poly.pdbx_seq_one_letter_code
_entity_poly.pdbx_strand_id
1 'polypeptide(L)'
;WHCLKNWLLHGGWPSRLKTGLYDCRNFPKSLELAPPQMWEEFDFTCAMARLESQLQQKRHLTFSVPPCAEVGGVLLSMRAQLCPGVDLDTRRDETSWNHYLLHLPWQQVDYSGKLAVSVAVDARSEDVRYEFRIGEKSYRTGSVSCE
;
A
#
# COMPACT_ATOMS: atom_id res chain seq x y z
N TRP A 1 8.77 -12.27 -8.38
CA TRP A 1 9.14 -10.86 -8.13
C TRP A 1 9.66 -10.11 -9.37
N HIS A 2 9.39 -10.57 -10.60
CA HIS A 2 9.80 -9.89 -11.83
C HIS A 2 8.61 -9.19 -12.49
N CYS A 3 8.35 -7.93 -12.11
CA CYS A 3 7.71 -6.85 -12.90
C CYS A 3 7.43 -5.60 -12.06
N LEU A 4 8.31 -5.28 -11.08
CA LEU A 4 8.26 -3.98 -10.41
C LEU A 4 8.62 -2.90 -11.44
N LYS A 5 7.63 -2.10 -11.84
CA LYS A 5 7.85 -0.95 -12.71
C LYS A 5 8.38 0.19 -11.85
N ASN A 6 9.56 0.69 -12.19
CA ASN A 6 10.11 1.88 -11.54
C ASN A 6 9.36 3.12 -12.06
N TRP A 7 8.71 3.86 -11.15
CA TRP A 7 7.90 5.02 -11.53
C TRP A 7 8.71 6.14 -12.23
N LEU A 8 9.99 6.30 -11.89
CA LEU A 8 10.87 7.32 -12.49
C LEU A 8 11.15 7.02 -13.97
N LEU A 9 11.22 5.75 -14.36
CA LEU A 9 11.41 5.33 -15.75
C LEU A 9 10.20 5.69 -16.65
N HIS A 10 9.08 6.08 -16.05
CA HIS A 10 7.85 6.51 -16.76
C HIS A 10 7.71 8.04 -16.90
N GLY A 11 8.82 8.79 -16.78
CA GLY A 11 8.83 10.23 -17.00
C GLY A 11 8.37 11.04 -15.79
N GLY A 12 8.49 10.47 -14.59
CA GLY A 12 8.35 11.18 -13.33
C GLY A 12 6.93 11.60 -12.93
N TRP A 13 5.88 11.39 -13.74
CA TRP A 13 4.52 11.77 -13.38
C TRP A 13 3.54 10.58 -13.37
N PRO A 14 2.81 10.34 -12.25
CA PRO A 14 1.90 9.20 -12.12
C PRO A 14 0.80 9.11 -13.19
N SER A 15 0.42 10.24 -13.82
CA SER A 15 -0.68 10.30 -14.80
C SER A 15 -0.48 9.44 -16.06
N ARG A 16 0.75 8.98 -16.35
CA ARG A 16 1.05 8.08 -17.48
C ARG A 16 1.12 6.60 -17.09
N LEU A 17 0.95 6.27 -15.80
CA LEU A 17 1.03 4.91 -15.32
C LEU A 17 -0.26 4.15 -15.65
N LYS A 18 -0.12 2.88 -16.04
CA LYS A 18 -1.25 1.95 -16.05
C LYS A 18 -1.57 1.55 -14.60
N THR A 19 -2.81 1.16 -14.32
CA THR A 19 -3.16 0.54 -13.02
C THR A 19 -2.20 -0.59 -12.68
N GLY A 20 -1.69 -0.63 -11.44
CA GLY A 20 -0.73 -1.65 -11.00
C GLY A 20 0.14 -1.19 -9.84
N LEU A 21 1.04 -2.06 -9.40
CA LEU A 21 1.99 -1.80 -8.31
C LEU A 21 3.33 -1.32 -8.87
N TYR A 22 3.83 -0.20 -8.35
CA TYR A 22 5.08 0.43 -8.77
C TYR A 22 6.01 0.58 -7.58
N ASP A 23 7.30 0.36 -7.78
CA ASP A 23 8.31 0.83 -6.83
C ASP A 23 8.35 2.36 -6.92
N CYS A 24 8.10 3.02 -5.80
CA CYS A 24 7.98 4.47 -5.67
C CYS A 24 8.91 5.05 -4.61
N ARG A 25 10.14 4.54 -4.50
CA ARG A 25 11.19 5.18 -3.70
C ARG A 25 11.29 6.69 -4.02
N ASN A 26 11.38 7.51 -2.98
CA ASN A 26 11.40 8.98 -3.04
C ASN A 26 10.14 9.64 -3.64
N PHE A 27 8.96 9.04 -3.45
CA PHE A 27 7.70 9.66 -3.87
C PHE A 27 7.53 11.04 -3.22
N PRO A 28 7.15 12.09 -3.99
CA PRO A 28 7.04 13.44 -3.45
C PRO A 28 5.97 13.54 -2.35
N LYS A 29 6.36 13.91 -1.13
CA LYS A 29 5.44 14.09 0.01
C LYS A 29 4.35 15.13 -0.26
N SER A 30 4.60 16.09 -1.14
CA SER A 30 3.63 17.11 -1.56
C SER A 30 2.43 16.54 -2.33
N LEU A 31 2.52 15.29 -2.81
CA LEU A 31 1.43 14.59 -3.50
C LEU A 31 0.61 13.70 -2.55
N GLU A 32 1.01 13.57 -1.28
CA GLU A 32 0.24 12.83 -0.28
C GLU A 32 -1.00 13.65 0.13
N LEU A 33 -2.18 13.06 -0.07
CA LEU A 33 -3.46 13.73 0.22
C LEU A 33 -3.97 13.50 1.66
N ALA A 34 -3.41 12.51 2.36
CA ALA A 34 -3.81 12.13 3.71
C ALA A 34 -2.64 11.46 4.45
N PRO A 35 -2.63 11.51 5.80
CA PRO A 35 -1.65 10.78 6.60
C PRO A 35 -1.81 9.25 6.44
N PRO A 36 -0.73 8.47 6.63
CA PRO A 36 -0.79 7.01 6.56
C PRO A 36 -1.66 6.43 7.67
N GLN A 37 -2.25 5.27 7.39
CA GLN A 37 -2.95 4.45 8.37
C GLN A 37 -2.40 3.03 8.33
N MET A 38 -2.36 2.38 9.49
CA MET A 38 -1.90 0.99 9.62
C MET A 38 -3.01 0.05 9.15
N TRP A 39 -2.64 -0.93 8.33
CA TRP A 39 -3.58 -1.88 7.75
C TRP A 39 -3.15 -3.34 7.91
N GLU A 40 -1.87 -3.55 8.18
CA GLU A 40 -1.26 -4.86 8.43
C GLU A 40 -0.27 -4.69 9.59
N GLU A 41 -0.28 -5.66 10.50
CA GLU A 41 0.64 -5.69 11.64
C GLU A 41 1.10 -7.14 11.89
N PHE A 42 2.40 -7.32 12.01
CA PHE A 42 3.00 -8.58 12.44
C PHE A 42 3.74 -8.38 13.76
N ASP A 43 3.35 -9.16 14.75
CA ASP A 43 4.02 -9.28 16.03
C ASP A 43 4.70 -10.65 16.12
N PHE A 44 6.02 -10.63 15.87
CA PHE A 44 6.88 -11.81 15.93
C PHE A 44 7.24 -12.24 17.37
N THR A 45 6.83 -11.48 18.39
CA THR A 45 6.98 -11.87 19.80
C THR A 45 5.83 -12.74 20.28
N CYS A 46 4.73 -12.79 19.52
CA CYS A 46 3.56 -13.59 19.86
C CYS A 46 3.78 -15.10 19.66
N ALA A 47 3.09 -15.89 20.50
CA ALA A 47 3.04 -17.34 20.35
C ALA A 47 2.49 -17.76 18.98
N MET A 48 2.96 -18.91 18.46
CA MET A 48 2.59 -19.47 17.15
C MET A 48 1.09 -19.55 16.89
N ALA A 49 0.26 -19.70 17.93
CA ALA A 49 -1.20 -19.71 17.82
C ALA A 49 -1.80 -18.39 17.25
N ARG A 50 -1.07 -17.28 17.30
CA ARG A 50 -1.48 -15.99 16.70
C ARG A 50 -0.90 -15.78 15.30
N LEU A 51 -0.09 -16.70 14.78
CA LEU A 51 0.53 -16.54 13.47
C LEU A 51 -0.52 -16.63 12.35
N GLU A 52 -1.44 -17.60 12.41
CA GLU A 52 -2.48 -17.75 11.37
C GLU A 52 -3.37 -16.52 11.24
N SER A 53 -3.77 -15.90 12.36
CA SER A 53 -4.57 -14.67 12.35
C SER A 53 -3.76 -13.44 11.93
N GLN A 54 -2.43 -13.47 12.04
CA GLN A 54 -1.56 -12.45 11.47
C GLN A 54 -1.34 -12.64 9.97
N LEU A 55 -1.38 -13.88 9.46
CA LEU A 55 -1.29 -14.17 8.03
C LEU A 55 -2.59 -13.85 7.27
N GLN A 56 -3.70 -13.62 7.99
CA GLN A 56 -4.97 -13.20 7.41
C GLN A 56 -5.51 -11.94 8.09
N GLN A 57 -5.37 -10.80 7.42
CA GLN A 57 -5.79 -9.52 7.98
C GLN A 57 -6.80 -8.84 7.07
N LYS A 58 -7.84 -8.27 7.67
CA LYS A 58 -8.80 -7.42 6.96
C LYS A 58 -9.00 -6.13 7.74
N ARG A 59 -8.86 -5.00 7.05
CA ARG A 59 -9.03 -3.66 7.63
C ARG A 59 -9.91 -2.79 6.74
N HIS A 60 -10.67 -1.92 7.39
CA HIS A 60 -11.43 -0.85 6.76
C HIS A 60 -10.82 0.47 7.23
N LEU A 61 -10.26 1.21 6.29
CA LEU A 61 -9.58 2.49 6.51
C LEU A 61 -10.45 3.60 5.93
N THR A 62 -10.45 4.75 6.59
CA THR A 62 -11.15 5.94 6.11
C THR A 62 -10.19 7.11 6.12
N PHE A 63 -9.76 7.56 4.94
CA PHE A 63 -8.88 8.69 4.79
C PHE A 63 -9.69 9.99 4.68
N SER A 64 -9.21 11.03 5.34
CA SER A 64 -9.72 12.39 5.14
C SER A 64 -8.78 13.08 4.14
N VAL A 65 -9.31 13.42 2.97
CA VAL A 65 -8.59 14.10 1.89
C VAL A 65 -9.30 15.43 1.59
N PRO A 66 -8.67 16.36 0.83
CA PRO A 66 -9.36 17.57 0.41
C PRO A 66 -10.64 17.23 -0.38
N PRO A 67 -11.76 17.95 -0.15
CA PRO A 67 -12.98 17.77 -0.94
C PRO A 67 -12.69 17.91 -2.44
N CYS A 68 -13.33 17.08 -3.27
CA CYS A 68 -13.13 17.08 -4.72
C CYS A 68 -11.72 16.73 -5.20
N ALA A 69 -10.82 16.26 -4.33
CA ALA A 69 -9.48 15.84 -4.71
C ALA A 69 -9.50 14.67 -5.69
N GLU A 70 -8.56 14.67 -6.63
CA GLU A 70 -8.31 13.54 -7.51
C GLU A 70 -7.30 12.59 -6.89
N VAL A 71 -7.70 11.33 -6.72
CA VAL A 71 -6.87 10.28 -6.15
C VAL A 71 -6.41 9.34 -7.26
N GLY A 72 -5.10 9.21 -7.42
CA GLY A 72 -4.47 8.35 -8.44
C GLY A 72 -3.92 7.03 -7.90
N GLY A 73 -4.02 6.77 -6.59
CA GLY A 73 -3.47 5.55 -6.01
C GLY A 73 -3.37 5.54 -4.49
N VAL A 74 -2.79 4.47 -3.97
CA VAL A 74 -2.48 4.28 -2.54
C VAL A 74 -0.99 4.03 -2.39
N LEU A 75 -0.37 4.77 -1.49
CA LEU A 75 1.03 4.59 -1.10
C LEU A 75 1.13 3.57 0.02
N LEU A 76 2.05 2.61 -0.13
CA LEU A 76 2.29 1.50 0.78
C LEU A 76 3.72 1.59 1.29
N SER A 77 3.84 1.88 2.58
CA SER A 77 5.09 1.96 3.30
C SER A 77 5.16 0.91 4.40
N MET A 78 6.37 0.54 4.80
CA MET A 78 6.61 -0.41 5.87
C MET A 78 7.35 0.25 7.03
N ARG A 79 7.01 -0.18 8.24
CA ARG A 79 7.73 0.15 9.45
C ARG A 79 8.02 -1.13 10.21
N ALA A 80 9.23 -1.25 10.75
CA ALA A 80 9.61 -2.37 11.59
C ALA A 80 10.30 -1.86 12.87
N GLN A 81 9.94 -2.44 14.00
CA GLN A 81 10.68 -2.27 15.25
C GLN A 81 11.63 -3.46 15.40
N LEU A 82 12.94 -3.20 15.31
CA LEU A 82 13.95 -4.27 15.35
C LEU A 82 14.30 -4.65 16.78
N CYS A 83 14.48 -3.63 17.64
CA CYS A 83 14.67 -3.77 19.08
C CYS A 83 14.21 -2.48 19.78
N PRO A 84 14.15 -2.46 21.13
CA PRO A 84 13.72 -1.26 21.86
C PRO A 84 14.57 -0.04 21.48
N GLY A 85 13.91 1.02 20.98
CA GLY A 85 14.57 2.25 20.54
C GLY A 85 15.16 2.22 19.12
N VAL A 86 15.06 1.11 18.40
CA VAL A 86 15.49 1.00 17.00
C VAL A 86 14.30 0.63 16.11
N ASP A 87 13.86 1.59 15.30
CA ASP A 87 12.86 1.40 14.28
C ASP A 87 13.35 1.82 12.90
N LEU A 88 12.89 1.10 11.87
CA LEU A 88 13.06 1.43 10.47
C LEU A 88 11.70 1.83 9.90
N ASP A 89 11.65 2.93 9.15
CA ASP A 89 10.46 3.40 8.46
C ASP A 89 10.83 3.82 7.03
N THR A 90 10.28 3.13 6.04
CA THR A 90 10.57 3.39 4.62
C THR A 90 10.10 4.77 4.14
N ARG A 91 9.37 5.54 4.96
CA ARG A 91 8.97 6.93 4.69
C ARG A 91 10.00 7.97 5.17
N ARG A 92 10.91 7.57 6.06
CA ARG A 92 11.90 8.45 6.72
C ARG A 92 13.33 8.04 6.37
N ASP A 93 13.58 6.74 6.33
CA ASP A 93 14.92 6.17 6.29
C ASP A 93 15.24 5.67 4.88
N GLU A 94 16.50 5.83 4.47
CA GLU A 94 17.02 5.15 3.28
C GLU A 94 17.23 3.68 3.62
N THR A 95 16.48 2.80 2.98
CA THR A 95 16.52 1.36 3.24
C THR A 95 16.59 0.58 1.93
N SER A 96 16.99 -0.70 2.01
CA SER A 96 16.85 -1.64 0.90
C SER A 96 15.39 -2.02 0.62
N TRP A 97 14.46 -1.65 1.50
CA TRP A 97 13.03 -1.90 1.33
C TRP A 97 12.40 -0.83 0.44
N ASN A 98 11.45 -1.26 -0.39
CA ASN A 98 10.77 -0.35 -1.30
C ASN A 98 9.55 0.29 -0.64
N HIS A 99 9.26 1.52 -1.07
CA HIS A 99 7.94 2.12 -0.95
C HIS A 99 7.17 1.74 -2.22
N TYR A 100 5.91 1.31 -2.10
CA TYR A 100 5.12 0.98 -3.27
C TYR A 100 3.95 1.94 -3.50
N LEU A 101 3.67 2.21 -4.77
CA LEU A 101 2.46 2.89 -5.19
C LEU A 101 1.56 1.87 -5.87
N LEU A 102 0.42 1.57 -5.26
CA LEU A 102 -0.70 0.96 -5.98
C LEU A 102 -1.36 2.06 -6.80
N HIS A 103 -0.95 2.21 -8.04
CA HIS A 103 -1.54 3.16 -8.97
C HIS A 103 -2.89 2.65 -9.46
N LEU A 104 -3.87 3.56 -9.49
CA LEU A 104 -5.26 3.30 -9.80
C LEU A 104 -5.72 4.27 -10.89
N PRO A 105 -6.82 3.96 -11.61
CA PRO A 105 -7.47 4.98 -12.43
C PRO A 105 -7.85 6.18 -11.55
N TRP A 106 -7.55 7.38 -12.04
CA TRP A 106 -7.90 8.61 -11.34
C TRP A 106 -9.39 8.65 -11.03
N GLN A 107 -9.70 9.00 -9.80
CA GLN A 107 -11.06 9.11 -9.30
C GLN A 107 -11.20 10.34 -8.42
N GLN A 108 -12.31 11.03 -8.57
CA GLN A 108 -12.61 12.21 -7.78
C GLN A 108 -13.31 11.80 -6.48
N VAL A 109 -12.81 12.29 -5.35
CA VAL A 109 -13.51 12.14 -4.06
C VAL A 109 -14.66 13.13 -4.01
N ASP A 110 -15.77 12.72 -3.42
CA ASP A 110 -16.94 13.59 -3.28
C ASP A 110 -16.68 14.76 -2.32
N TYR A 111 -17.71 15.58 -2.11
CA TYR A 111 -17.65 16.74 -1.22
C TYR A 111 -17.47 16.37 0.26
N SER A 112 -17.66 15.10 0.65
CA SER A 112 -17.40 14.67 2.02
C SER A 112 -15.90 14.64 2.34
N GLY A 113 -15.04 14.56 1.31
CA GLY A 113 -13.60 14.42 1.49
C GLY A 113 -13.21 13.11 2.18
N LYS A 114 -14.08 12.08 2.14
CA LYS A 114 -13.81 10.77 2.74
C LYS A 114 -13.55 9.74 1.66
N LEU A 115 -12.39 9.09 1.77
CA LEU A 115 -12.05 7.94 0.93
C LEU A 115 -12.02 6.68 1.78
N ALA A 116 -12.99 5.79 1.57
CA ALA A 116 -13.02 4.48 2.19
C ALA A 116 -12.14 3.50 1.39
N VAL A 117 -11.24 2.82 2.10
CA VAL A 117 -10.34 1.81 1.55
C VAL A 117 -10.46 0.56 2.41
N SER A 118 -10.94 -0.53 1.84
CA SER A 118 -10.92 -1.83 2.50
C SER A 118 -9.75 -2.63 1.99
N VAL A 119 -8.99 -3.26 2.87
CA VAL A 119 -7.87 -4.10 2.46
C VAL A 119 -7.95 -5.45 3.11
N ALA A 120 -7.69 -6.50 2.33
CA ALA A 120 -7.61 -7.88 2.78
C ALA A 120 -6.29 -8.50 2.33
N VAL A 121 -5.64 -9.22 3.25
CA VAL A 121 -4.39 -9.96 3.03
C VAL A 121 -4.65 -11.44 3.34
N ASP A 122 -4.20 -12.33 2.45
CA ASP A 122 -4.05 -13.75 2.75
C ASP A 122 -2.65 -14.21 2.37
N ALA A 123 -1.83 -14.51 3.39
CA ALA A 123 -0.44 -14.92 3.29
C ALA A 123 -0.22 -16.39 3.68
N ARG A 124 -1.29 -17.22 3.72
CA ARG A 124 -1.18 -18.65 4.09
C ARG A 124 -0.76 -19.56 2.94
N SER A 125 -0.87 -19.10 1.70
CA SER A 125 -0.43 -19.84 0.51
C SER A 125 1.01 -19.48 0.10
N GLU A 126 1.59 -20.26 -0.81
CA GLU A 126 2.90 -19.97 -1.42
C GLU A 126 2.98 -18.56 -2.03
N ASP A 127 1.83 -18.01 -2.43
CA ASP A 127 1.66 -16.62 -2.84
C ASP A 127 0.90 -15.80 -1.80
N VAL A 128 1.36 -14.57 -1.54
CA VAL A 128 0.61 -13.58 -0.74
C VAL A 128 -0.38 -12.84 -1.64
N ARG A 129 -1.65 -12.77 -1.22
CA ARG A 129 -2.73 -12.10 -1.96
C ARG A 129 -3.18 -10.85 -1.22
N TYR A 130 -3.17 -9.72 -1.94
CA TYR A 130 -3.74 -8.47 -1.46
C TYR A 130 -4.96 -8.08 -2.31
N GLU A 131 -6.04 -7.69 -1.64
CA GLU A 131 -7.22 -7.10 -2.26
C GLU A 131 -7.50 -5.73 -1.64
N PHE A 132 -7.46 -4.69 -2.46
CA PHE A 132 -7.81 -3.31 -2.10
C PHE A 132 -9.16 -2.96 -2.73
N ARG A 133 -10.12 -2.51 -1.92
CA ARG A 133 -11.42 -2.04 -2.39
C ARG A 133 -11.57 -0.57 -2.08
N ILE A 134 -11.79 0.23 -3.10
CA ILE A 134 -11.85 1.69 -3.01
C ILE A 134 -13.12 2.14 -3.72
N GLY A 135 -14.08 2.66 -2.97
CA GLY A 135 -15.46 2.78 -3.43
C GLY A 135 -16.02 1.41 -3.83
N GLU A 136 -16.59 1.31 -5.03
CA GLU A 136 -17.16 0.07 -5.57
C GLU A 136 -16.13 -0.83 -6.28
N LYS A 137 -14.93 -0.33 -6.54
CA LYS A 137 -13.91 -1.05 -7.33
C LYS A 137 -13.03 -1.91 -6.44
N SER A 138 -12.69 -3.11 -6.93
CA SER A 138 -11.74 -4.03 -6.29
C SER A 138 -10.49 -4.18 -7.14
N TYR A 139 -9.33 -4.12 -6.49
CA TYR A 139 -8.01 -4.23 -7.10
C TYR A 139 -7.23 -5.31 -6.38
N ARG A 140 -6.87 -6.36 -7.12
CA ARG A 140 -6.11 -7.50 -6.59
C ARG A 140 -4.69 -7.44 -7.10
N THR A 141 -3.72 -7.63 -6.21
CA THR A 141 -2.37 -7.96 -6.62
C THR A 141 -2.35 -9.46 -6.94
N GLY A 142 -2.17 -9.81 -8.20
CA GLY A 142 -2.18 -11.21 -8.64
C GLY A 142 -0.92 -11.97 -8.23
N SER A 143 -1.10 -13.26 -7.92
CA SER A 143 -0.08 -14.30 -7.84
C SER A 143 0.82 -14.25 -9.07
N VAL A 144 2.13 -14.24 -8.85
CA VAL A 144 3.11 -14.28 -9.94
C VAL A 144 3.20 -15.74 -10.41
N SER A 145 2.31 -16.15 -11.31
CA SER A 145 2.53 -17.38 -12.06
C SER A 145 3.74 -17.15 -12.97
N CYS A 146 4.85 -17.79 -12.65
CA CYS A 146 5.99 -17.92 -13.53
C CYS A 146 5.55 -18.74 -14.76
N GLU A 147 5.56 -18.12 -15.93
CA GLU A 147 5.86 -18.80 -17.19
C GLU A 147 7.28 -18.40 -17.61
#